data_AF-A0A4Y2ELG2-F1
#
_entry.id   AF-A0A4Y2ELG2-F1
#
_cell.length_a   1.000
_cell.length_b   1.000
_cell.length_c   1.000
_cell.angle_alpha   90.00
_cell.angle_beta   90.00
_cell.angle_gamma   90.00
#
_symmetry.space_group_name_H-M   'P 1'
#
loop_
_entity.id
_entity.type
_entity.pdbx_description
1 polymer ?
#
loop_
_entity_poly.entity_id
_entity_poly.type
_entity_poly.pdbx_seq_one_letter_code
_entity_poly.pdbx_strand_id
1 'polypeptide(L)'
;MEQLSVLGITAGVHRLWSHRSYKARWPLRVFLCILNCVGFQNDIYEWCRDHRVHHKFTETNADPHNVKRGFFFAHIGWLMCKKHPEVAKKGKTVFVEDLMADPIVRFQRQ
;
A
#
# COMPACT_ATOMS: atom_id res chain seq x y z
N MET A 1 -1.77 -7.18 -20.16
CA MET A 1 -1.95 -7.53 -18.73
C MET A 1 -1.09 -6.65 -17.83
N GLU A 2 0.20 -6.47 -18.14
CA GLU A 2 1.13 -5.61 -17.39
C GLU A 2 0.67 -4.16 -17.22
N GLN A 3 0.24 -3.48 -18.29
CA GLN A 3 -0.25 -2.09 -18.19
C GLN A 3 -1.48 -1.96 -17.27
N LEU A 4 -2.31 -3.01 -17.19
CA LEU A 4 -3.50 -3.02 -16.35
C LEU A 4 -3.14 -3.18 -14.87
N SER A 5 -2.18 -4.03 -14.51
CA SER A 5 -1.74 -4.13 -13.12
C SER A 5 -1.08 -2.83 -12.64
N VAL A 6 -0.29 -2.18 -13.52
CA VAL A 6 0.31 -0.86 -13.22
C VAL A 6 -0.76 0.19 -12.93
N LEU A 7 -1.90 0.18 -13.64
CA LEU A 7 -3.03 1.07 -13.35
C LEU A 7 -3.66 0.77 -11.98
N GLY A 8 -3.82 -0.50 -11.61
CA GLY A 8 -4.28 -0.91 -10.28
C GLY A 8 -3.39 -0.36 -9.16
N ILE A 9 -2.07 -0.40 -9.35
CA ILE A 9 -1.11 0.16 -8.40
C ILE A 9 -1.14 1.69 -8.39
N THR A 10 -0.90 2.31 -9.54
CA THR A 10 -0.65 3.76 -9.63
C THR A 10 -1.92 4.59 -9.47
N ALA A 11 -3.00 4.26 -10.17
CA ALA A 11 -4.25 4.99 -10.08
C ALA A 11 -5.07 4.53 -8.86
N GLY A 12 -5.04 3.23 -8.55
CA GLY A 12 -5.74 2.63 -7.40
C GLY A 12 -4.99 2.83 -6.08
N VAL A 13 -4.26 1.81 -5.61
CA VAL A 13 -3.73 1.76 -4.24
C VAL A 13 -2.86 2.95 -3.88
N HIS A 14 -2.11 3.50 -4.84
CA HIS A 14 -1.28 4.68 -4.63
C HIS A 14 -2.11 5.98 -4.54
N ARG A 15 -2.74 6.42 -5.63
CA ARG A 15 -3.39 7.76 -5.66
C ARG A 15 -4.78 7.79 -5.02
N LEU A 16 -5.59 6.76 -5.23
CA LEU A 16 -6.97 6.73 -4.73
C LEU A 16 -7.02 6.39 -3.24
N TRP A 17 -6.47 5.23 -2.85
CA TRP A 17 -6.61 4.74 -1.48
C TRP A 17 -5.52 5.27 -0.55
N SER A 18 -4.24 5.31 -0.95
CA SER A 18 -3.19 5.78 -0.03
C SER A 18 -3.21 7.29 0.15
N HIS A 19 -3.18 8.05 -0.94
CA HIS A 19 -3.07 9.52 -0.90
C HIS A 19 -4.41 10.27 -0.94
N ARG A 20 -5.51 9.59 -1.29
CA ARG A 20 -6.83 10.22 -1.42
C ARG A 20 -6.81 11.44 -2.35
N SER A 21 -6.01 11.38 -3.41
CA SER A 21 -5.80 12.49 -4.35
C SER A 21 -7.04 12.80 -5.19
N TYR A 22 -7.98 11.87 -5.29
CA TYR A 22 -9.26 12.05 -5.98
C TYR A 22 -10.34 11.14 -5.36
N LYS A 23 -11.60 11.38 -5.72
CA LYS A 23 -12.74 10.54 -5.34
C LYS A 23 -13.22 9.75 -6.55
N ALA A 24 -13.48 8.46 -6.36
CA ALA A 24 -14.02 7.58 -7.39
C ALA A 24 -15.38 7.02 -6.97
N ARG A 25 -16.32 6.94 -7.92
CA ARG A 25 -17.58 6.21 -7.73
C ARG A 25 -17.29 4.70 -7.68
N TRP A 26 -18.22 3.94 -7.13
CA TRP A 26 -18.05 2.51 -6.89
C TRP A 26 -17.63 1.69 -8.13
N PRO A 27 -18.06 1.96 -9.38
CA PRO A 27 -17.64 1.12 -10.52
C PRO A 27 -16.14 1.22 -10.79
N LEU A 28 -15.59 2.44 -10.75
CA LEU A 28 -14.16 2.66 -10.92
C LEU A 28 -13.35 2.04 -9.78
N ARG A 29 -13.87 2.09 -8.55
CA ARG A 29 -13.22 1.44 -7.38
C ARG A 29 -13.16 -0.07 -7.53
N VAL A 30 -14.26 -0.71 -7.97
CA VAL A 30 -14.27 -2.16 -8.24
C VAL A 30 -13.31 -2.50 -9.36
N PHE A 31 -13.31 -1.74 -10.45
CA PHE A 31 -12.37 -1.94 -11.55
C PHE A 31 -10.90 -1.87 -11.09
N LEU A 32 -10.53 -0.80 -10.38
CA LEU A 32 -9.16 -0.63 -9.86
C LEU A 32 -8.80 -1.71 -8.82
N CYS A 33 -9.76 -2.19 -8.04
CA CYS A 33 -9.57 -3.30 -7.10
C CYS A 33 -9.22 -4.60 -7.82
N ILE A 34 -9.93 -4.94 -8.90
CA ILE A 34 -9.62 -6.10 -9.74
C ILE A 34 -8.23 -5.98 -10.33
N LEU A 35 -7.88 -4.80 -10.87
CA LEU A 35 -6.55 -4.54 -11.42
C LEU A 35 -5.44 -4.65 -10.38
N ASN A 36 -5.69 -4.23 -9.14
CA ASN A 36 -4.75 -4.40 -8.03
C ASN A 36 -4.50 -5.88 -7.72
N CYS A 37 -5.55 -6.73 -7.74
CA CYS A 37 -5.38 -8.18 -7.55
C CYS A 37 -4.46 -8.82 -8.60
N VAL A 38 -4.48 -8.34 -9.84
CA VAL A 38 -3.57 -8.80 -10.91
C VAL A 38 -2.10 -8.40 -10.64
N GLY A 39 -1.87 -7.36 -9.83
CA GLY A 39 -0.53 -6.86 -9.51
C GLY A 39 0.23 -7.62 -8.43
N PHE A 40 -0.44 -8.45 -7.63
CA PHE A 40 0.17 -9.28 -6.56
C PHE A 40 1.09 -8.53 -5.58
N GLN A 41 0.80 -7.25 -5.26
CA GLN A 41 1.57 -6.45 -4.30
C GLN A 41 0.94 -6.39 -2.90
N ASN A 42 0.30 -7.47 -2.44
CA ASN A 42 -0.59 -7.51 -1.27
C ASN A 42 -1.96 -6.83 -1.46
N ASP A 43 -2.83 -6.99 -0.47
CA ASP A 43 -4.15 -6.37 -0.47
C ASP A 43 -4.07 -4.85 -0.33
N ILE A 44 -5.15 -4.17 -0.74
CA ILE A 44 -5.25 -2.70 -0.75
C ILE A 44 -4.95 -2.14 0.65
N TYR A 45 -5.46 -2.76 1.71
CA TYR A 45 -5.26 -2.25 3.07
C TYR A 45 -3.80 -2.34 3.50
N GLU A 46 -3.15 -3.50 3.30
CA GLU A 46 -1.73 -3.66 3.66
C GLU A 46 -0.83 -2.73 2.85
N TRP A 47 -1.02 -2.65 1.52
CA TRP A 47 -0.24 -1.77 0.67
C TRP A 47 -0.38 -0.31 1.10
N CYS A 48 -1.62 0.15 1.32
CA CYS A 48 -1.87 1.53 1.71
C CYS A 48 -1.33 1.87 3.10
N ARG A 49 -1.45 0.94 4.06
CA ARG A 49 -0.87 1.11 5.40
C ARG A 49 0.64 1.31 5.31
N ASP A 50 1.33 0.40 4.61
CA ASP A 50 2.79 0.43 4.51
C ASP A 50 3.27 1.65 3.72
N HIS A 51 2.56 2.03 2.66
CA HIS A 51 2.85 3.25 1.89
C HIS A 51 2.68 4.53 2.72
N ARG A 52 1.61 4.62 3.53
CA ARG A 52 1.40 5.74 4.46
C ARG A 52 2.50 5.81 5.53
N VAL A 53 2.95 4.66 6.04
CA VAL A 53 4.08 4.58 6.97
C VAL A 53 5.37 5.03 6.31
N HIS A 54 5.65 4.56 5.10
CA HIS A 54 6.82 4.95 4.31
C HIS A 54 6.90 6.47 4.12
N HIS A 55 5.81 7.12 3.71
CA HIS A 55 5.78 8.57 3.54
C HIS A 55 5.92 9.35 4.85
N LYS A 56 5.39 8.84 5.96
CA LYS A 56 5.41 9.54 7.25
C LYS A 56 6.75 9.39 7.98
N PHE A 57 7.44 8.27 7.79
CA PHE A 57 8.65 7.91 8.53
C PHE A 57 9.82 7.53 7.63
N THR A 58 9.89 8.12 6.44
CA THR A 58 10.93 7.89 5.44
C THR A 58 12.32 7.97 6.07
N GLU A 59 13.25 7.13 5.62
CA GLU A 59 14.65 7.13 6.08
C GLU A 59 14.85 6.82 7.57
N THR A 60 13.90 6.10 8.18
CA THR A 60 13.98 5.61 9.56
C THR A 60 13.74 4.09 9.62
N ASN A 61 13.97 3.48 10.78
CA ASN A 61 13.66 2.07 11.00
C ASN A 61 12.15 1.74 10.93
N ALA A 62 11.28 2.75 10.88
CA ALA A 62 9.85 2.56 10.67
C ALA A 62 9.46 2.53 9.19
N ASP A 63 10.35 2.93 8.28
CA ASP A 63 10.14 2.82 6.84
C ASP A 63 10.31 1.34 6.40
N PRO A 64 9.28 0.70 5.83
CA PRO A 64 9.35 -0.70 5.39
C PRO A 64 10.50 -0.99 4.42
N HIS A 65 10.89 -0.01 3.59
CA HIS A 65 11.86 -0.15 2.51
C HIS A 65 12.94 0.94 2.57
N ASN A 66 13.31 1.31 3.81
CA ASN A 66 14.31 2.31 4.17
C ASN A 66 15.58 2.24 3.29
N VAL A 67 15.81 3.27 2.46
CA VAL A 67 16.95 3.31 1.52
C VAL A 67 18.30 3.49 2.22
N LYS A 68 18.35 3.96 3.48
CA LYS A 68 19.60 3.95 4.29
C LYS A 68 20.14 2.56 4.56
N ARG A 69 19.35 1.50 4.36
CA ARG A 69 19.79 0.10 4.44
C ARG A 69 20.41 -0.40 3.13
N GLY A 70 20.56 0.47 2.13
CA GLY A 70 21.19 0.19 0.85
C GLY A 70 20.21 -0.20 -0.26
N PHE A 71 20.68 -0.08 -1.50
CA PHE A 71 19.89 -0.32 -2.72
C PHE A 71 19.17 -1.68 -2.72
N PHE A 72 19.91 -2.75 -2.43
CA PHE A 72 19.35 -4.10 -2.46
C PHE A 72 18.20 -4.26 -1.45
N PHE A 73 18.35 -3.70 -0.25
CA PHE A 73 17.30 -3.75 0.76
C PHE A 73 16.04 -3.02 0.30
N ALA A 74 16.17 -1.77 -0.17
CA ALA A 74 15.04 -0.97 -0.59
C ALA A 74 14.33 -1.51 -1.85
N HIS A 75 15.08 -2.17 -2.74
CA HIS A 75 14.53 -2.71 -3.98
C HIS A 75 13.74 -4.01 -3.77
N ILE A 76 14.34 -5.01 -3.10
CA ILE A 76 13.71 -6.34 -2.92
C ILE A 76 14.03 -6.98 -1.57
N GLY A 77 15.14 -6.63 -0.92
CA GLY A 77 15.58 -7.24 0.34
C GLY A 77 14.59 -7.10 1.49
N TRP A 78 13.78 -6.03 1.51
CA TRP A 78 12.75 -5.83 2.52
C TRP A 78 11.62 -6.87 2.49
N LEU A 79 11.35 -7.48 1.33
CA LEU A 79 10.37 -8.57 1.18
C LEU A 79 10.91 -9.93 1.65
N MET A 80 12.24 -10.07 1.71
CA MET A 80 12.92 -11.33 2.03
C MET A 80 13.27 -11.47 3.51
N CYS A 81 12.86 -10.51 4.35
CA CYS A 81 13.13 -10.53 5.79
C CYS A 81 11.92 -10.08 6.60
N LYS A 82 11.95 -10.34 7.91
CA LYS A 82 10.92 -9.81 8.81
C LYS A 82 11.04 -8.28 8.87
N LYS A 83 9.89 -7.60 8.80
CA LYS A 83 9.79 -6.14 8.99
C LYS A 83 10.40 -5.75 10.35
N HIS A 84 11.09 -4.62 10.39
CA HIS A 84 11.65 -4.09 11.64
C HIS A 84 10.50 -3.78 12.62
N PRO A 85 10.64 -4.02 13.95
CA PRO A 85 9.57 -3.81 14.92
C PRO A 85 8.93 -2.41 14.91
N GLU A 86 9.73 -1.38 14.60
CA GLU A 86 9.24 -0.01 14.46
C GLU A 86 8.22 0.17 13.31
N VAL A 87 8.29 -0.62 12.24
CA VAL A 87 7.29 -0.60 11.16
C VAL A 87 5.91 -0.96 11.72
N ALA A 88 5.82 -2.03 12.52
CA ALA A 88 4.56 -2.45 13.14
C ALA A 88 4.07 -1.45 14.20
N LYS A 89 4.99 -0.92 15.01
CA LYS A 89 4.67 0.07 16.06
C LYS A 89 4.13 1.37 15.46
N LYS A 90 4.83 1.92 14.47
CA LYS A 90 4.41 3.17 13.79
C LYS A 90 3.25 2.94 12.83
N GLY A 91 3.09 1.74 12.29
CA GLY A 91 1.93 1.32 11.52
C GLY A 91 0.60 1.44 12.28
N LYS A 92 0.60 1.36 13.62
CA LYS A 92 -0.59 1.63 14.44
C LYS A 92 -0.93 3.12 14.59
N THR A 93 -0.02 4.00 14.18
CA THR A 93 -0.16 5.47 14.31
C THR A 93 -0.55 6.16 13.00
N VAL A 94 -0.67 5.40 11.91
CA VAL A 94 -1.20 5.90 10.64
C VAL A 94 -2.71 5.69 10.64
N PHE A 95 -3.43 6.73 10.22
CA PHE A 95 -4.86 6.66 9.98
C PHE A 95 -5.14 5.66 8.87
N VAL A 96 -6.05 4.71 9.08
CA VAL A 96 -6.45 3.63 8.15
C VAL A 96 -7.94 3.31 8.21
N GLU A 97 -8.68 4.01 9.07
CA GLU A 97 -10.11 3.81 9.32
C GLU A 97 -10.93 4.07 8.04
N ASP A 98 -10.47 4.96 7.17
CA ASP A 98 -11.06 5.21 5.86
C ASP A 98 -11.00 3.99 4.93
N LEU A 99 -9.92 3.21 5.00
CA LEU A 99 -9.76 1.99 4.22
C LEU A 99 -10.74 0.92 4.71
N MET A 100 -10.93 0.80 6.02
CA MET A 100 -11.89 -0.17 6.59
C MET A 100 -13.35 0.28 6.43
N ALA A 101 -13.60 1.59 6.31
CA ALA A 101 -14.93 2.10 5.96
C ALA A 101 -15.33 1.76 4.51
N ASP A 102 -14.36 1.53 3.62
CA ASP A 102 -14.58 1.13 2.23
C ASP A 102 -14.99 -0.37 2.14
N PRO A 103 -16.22 -0.69 1.72
CA PRO A 103 -16.67 -2.09 1.61
C PRO A 103 -15.91 -2.89 0.54
N ILE A 104 -15.38 -2.23 -0.50
CA ILE A 104 -14.60 -2.88 -1.57
C ILE A 104 -13.24 -3.29 -1.03
N VAL A 105 -12.60 -2.40 -0.26
CA VAL A 105 -11.31 -2.69 0.41
C VAL A 105 -11.48 -3.81 1.43
N ARG A 106 -12.56 -3.79 2.23
CA ARG A 106 -12.87 -4.88 3.16
C ARG A 106 -13.08 -6.21 2.45
N PHE A 107 -13.83 -6.20 1.35
CA PHE A 107 -14.09 -7.41 0.56
C PHE A 107 -12.79 -8.00 -0.02
N GLN A 108 -11.92 -7.17 -0.59
CA GLN A 108 -10.68 -7.65 -1.20
C GLN A 108 -9.68 -8.24 -0.18
N ARG A 109 -9.81 -7.90 1.10
CA ARG A 109 -8.96 -8.39 2.17
C ARG A 109 -9.44 -9.73 2.77
N GLN A 110 -10.68 -10.14 2.52
CA GLN A 110 -11.26 -11.39 3.01
C GLN A 110 -10.70 -12.59 2.26
#